data_AF-N6YX60-F1
#
_entry.id   AF-N6YX60-F1
#
_cell.length_a   1.000
_cell.length_b   1.000
_cell.length_c   1.000
_cell.angle_alpha   90.00
_cell.angle_beta   90.00
_cell.angle_gamma   90.00
#
_symmetry.space_group_name_H-M   'P 1'
#
loop_
_entity.id
_entity.type
_entity.pdbx_description
1 polymer ?
#
loop_
_entity_poly.entity_id
_entity_poly.type
_entity_poly.pdbx_seq_one_letter_code
_entity_poly.pdbx_strand_id
1 'polypeptide(L)'
;MTTAAKIYFTDFFEVVPEVLEDYGALNISLINDLPLFVDPFLLFDSEEIEHQRLHDEIICYVKFLRDISCDPSISKGLLDSWFRFPEVSQNWLGFSKTGNNGSGLGKQFAGALHRNLHQVFKDFGSETISRGSHLEKLCLLADGVGRDHLSDFTTNLIKQYLLDSGSPHSECIFPDRIAT
;
A
#
# COMPACT_ATOMS: atom_id res chain seq x y z
N MET A 1 36.25 -7.00 -25.04
CA MET A 1 35.74 -6.71 -23.68
C MET A 1 34.24 -6.90 -23.73
N THR A 2 33.71 -7.88 -22.99
CA THR A 2 32.27 -8.13 -22.91
C THR A 2 31.69 -7.05 -22.01
N THR A 3 30.90 -6.13 -22.57
CA THR A 3 30.14 -5.17 -21.76
C THR A 3 29.16 -5.99 -20.93
N ALA A 4 29.37 -6.07 -19.61
CA ALA A 4 28.42 -6.71 -18.72
C ALA A 4 27.05 -6.04 -18.91
N ALA A 5 25.99 -6.83 -18.99
CA ALA A 5 24.65 -6.29 -19.10
C ALA A 5 24.33 -5.49 -17.82
N LYS A 6 23.98 -4.21 -17.98
CA LYS A 6 23.55 -3.36 -16.87
C LYS A 6 22.11 -3.73 -16.51
N ILE A 7 21.86 -4.11 -15.25
CA ILE A 7 20.56 -4.58 -14.79
C ILE A 7 20.08 -3.75 -13.60
N TYR A 8 20.95 -3.51 -12.64
CA TYR A 8 20.62 -2.88 -11.37
C TYR A 8 21.00 -1.40 -11.32
N PHE A 9 20.36 -0.63 -10.44
CA PHE A 9 20.66 0.78 -10.22
C PHE A 9 22.17 1.06 -10.17
N THR A 10 22.89 0.28 -9.37
CA THR A 10 24.36 0.35 -9.22
C THR A 10 25.13 0.17 -10.53
N ASP A 11 24.68 -0.70 -11.44
CA ASP A 11 25.30 -0.90 -12.77
C ASP A 11 25.14 0.33 -13.68
N PHE A 12 23.97 0.99 -13.60
CA PHE A 12 23.63 2.14 -14.43
C PHE A 12 24.32 3.42 -13.96
N PHE A 13 24.34 3.64 -12.64
CA PHE A 13 24.88 4.86 -12.02
C PHE A 13 26.31 4.70 -11.51
N GLU A 14 26.91 3.53 -11.67
CA GLU A 14 28.29 3.22 -11.31
C GLU A 14 28.56 3.50 -9.81
N VAL A 15 27.55 3.18 -8.99
CA VAL A 15 27.60 3.27 -7.53
C VAL A 15 28.01 1.92 -6.96
N VAL A 16 28.93 1.95 -5.99
CA VAL A 16 29.38 0.78 -5.25
C VAL A 16 28.21 0.23 -4.41
N PRO A 17 27.82 -1.06 -4.54
CA PRO A 17 26.63 -1.60 -3.88
C PRO A 17 26.56 -1.38 -2.37
N GLU A 18 27.71 -1.44 -1.70
CA GLU A 18 27.85 -1.22 -0.26
C GLU A 18 27.39 0.18 0.16
N VAL A 19 27.57 1.19 -0.69
CA VAL A 19 27.08 2.56 -0.42
C VAL A 19 25.55 2.60 -0.36
N LEU A 20 24.88 1.79 -1.18
CA LEU A 20 23.42 1.72 -1.22
C LEU A 20 22.87 0.93 -0.04
N GLU A 21 23.56 -0.16 0.34
CA GLU A 21 23.23 -0.98 1.51
C GLU A 21 23.38 -0.17 2.81
N ASP A 22 24.49 0.56 2.99
CA ASP A 22 24.73 1.43 4.14
C ASP A 22 23.68 2.56 4.26
N TYR A 23 23.17 3.03 3.12
CA TYR A 23 22.06 3.99 3.08
C TYR A 23 20.70 3.36 3.44
N GLY A 24 20.60 2.02 3.40
CA GLY A 24 19.34 1.28 3.60
C GLY A 24 18.43 1.29 2.37
N ALA A 25 18.97 1.51 1.17
CA ALA A 25 18.21 1.50 -0.07
C ALA A 25 18.31 0.17 -0.83
N LEU A 26 17.24 -0.17 -1.56
CA LEU A 26 17.20 -1.34 -2.42
C LEU A 26 17.95 -1.10 -3.73
N ASN A 27 18.81 -2.05 -4.12
CA ASN A 27 19.42 -2.09 -5.44
C ASN A 27 18.43 -2.63 -6.47
N ILE A 28 17.46 -1.81 -6.86
CA ILE A 28 16.38 -2.20 -7.78
C ILE A 28 16.89 -2.56 -9.18
N SER A 29 16.17 -3.44 -9.87
CA SER A 29 16.34 -3.66 -11.31
C SER A 29 15.69 -2.50 -12.08
N LEU A 30 16.36 -2.00 -13.11
CA LEU A 30 15.79 -0.99 -14.03
C LEU A 30 15.24 -1.62 -15.32
N ILE A 31 15.08 -2.95 -15.34
CA ILE A 31 14.57 -3.71 -16.50
C ILE A 31 13.18 -4.28 -16.20
N ASN A 32 12.97 -4.83 -15.00
CA ASN A 32 11.73 -5.46 -14.57
C ASN A 32 11.56 -5.31 -13.05
N ASP A 33 10.38 -5.61 -12.55
CA ASP A 33 10.13 -5.57 -11.11
C ASP A 33 11.02 -6.54 -10.32
N LEU A 34 11.34 -6.11 -9.11
CA LEU A 34 11.91 -6.97 -8.08
C LEU A 34 10.75 -7.74 -7.42
N PRO A 35 10.79 -9.09 -7.32
CA PRO A 35 9.70 -9.93 -6.81
C PRO A 35 9.56 -9.86 -5.28
N LEU A 36 9.37 -8.63 -4.79
CA LEU A 36 9.11 -8.22 -3.44
C LEU A 36 7.79 -7.44 -3.44
N PHE A 37 7.19 -7.30 -2.26
CA PHE A 37 5.92 -6.60 -2.08
C PHE A 37 5.87 -6.05 -0.64
N VAL A 38 5.11 -4.99 -0.42
CA VAL A 38 4.91 -4.40 0.90
C VAL A 38 3.76 -5.12 1.59
N ASP A 39 4.06 -5.79 2.71
CA ASP A 39 3.05 -6.48 3.51
C ASP A 39 2.59 -5.58 4.69
N PRO A 40 1.32 -5.18 4.76
CA PRO A 40 0.81 -4.37 5.87
C PRO A 40 0.86 -5.11 7.21
N PHE A 41 0.95 -6.44 7.23
CA PHE A 41 1.08 -7.20 8.48
C PHE A 41 2.46 -7.04 9.10
N LEU A 42 3.49 -6.73 8.30
CA LEU A 42 4.80 -6.39 8.84
C LEU A 42 4.79 -5.05 9.58
N LEU A 43 3.91 -4.12 9.20
CA LEU A 43 3.71 -2.87 9.96
C LEU A 43 3.00 -3.15 11.30
N PHE A 44 2.06 -4.10 11.30
CA PHE A 44 1.33 -4.52 12.50
C PHE A 44 2.23 -5.26 13.51
N ASP A 45 3.07 -6.20 13.03
CA ASP A 45 3.97 -6.99 13.87
C ASP A 45 5.24 -6.22 14.29
N SER A 46 5.43 -5.00 13.80
CA SER A 46 6.61 -4.19 14.10
C SER A 46 6.59 -3.62 15.52
N GLU A 47 7.75 -3.68 16.19
CA GLU A 47 7.97 -3.02 17.48
C GLU A 47 8.25 -1.51 17.34
N GLU A 48 8.62 -1.04 16.15
CA GLU A 48 8.89 0.37 15.87
C GLU A 48 7.62 1.24 15.94
N ILE A 49 7.71 2.34 16.69
CA ILE A 49 6.59 3.26 16.94
C ILE A 49 6.03 3.87 15.65
N GLU A 50 6.90 4.16 14.68
CA GLU A 50 6.50 4.74 13.40
C GLU A 50 5.66 3.73 12.58
N HIS A 51 6.02 2.45 12.57
CA HIS A 51 5.27 1.43 11.86
C HIS A 51 3.91 1.15 12.52
N GLN A 52 3.85 1.14 13.86
CA GLN A 52 2.59 1.03 14.59
C GLN A 52 1.65 2.19 14.26
N ARG A 53 2.21 3.40 14.15
CA ARG A 53 1.46 4.57 13.72
C ARG A 53 0.94 4.44 12.28
N LEU A 54 1.76 4.00 11.33
CA LEU A 54 1.30 3.76 9.96
C LEU A 54 0.15 2.75 9.92
N HIS A 55 0.24 1.69 10.73
CA HIS A 55 -0.83 0.72 10.87
C HIS A 55 -2.12 1.38 11.42
N ASP A 56 -2.04 2.18 12.48
CA ASP A 56 -3.20 2.89 13.03
C ASP A 56 -3.85 3.84 12.02
N GLU A 57 -3.05 4.48 11.16
CA GLU A 57 -3.54 5.35 10.09
C GLU A 57 -4.22 4.57 8.97
N ILE A 58 -3.70 3.40 8.59
CA ILE A 58 -4.37 2.47 7.67
C ILE A 58 -5.74 2.09 8.24
N ILE A 59 -5.81 1.72 9.53
CA ILE A 59 -7.07 1.36 10.19
C ILE A 59 -8.03 2.55 10.21
N CYS A 60 -7.53 3.76 10.49
CA CYS A 60 -8.33 4.99 10.45
C CYS A 60 -8.95 5.21 9.06
N TYR A 61 -8.17 5.03 8.00
CA TYR A 61 -8.66 5.17 6.64
C TYR A 61 -9.72 4.12 6.28
N VAL A 62 -9.51 2.86 6.68
CA VAL A 62 -10.49 1.79 6.43
C VAL A 62 -11.80 2.05 7.20
N LYS A 63 -11.74 2.59 8.42
CA LYS A 63 -12.93 3.03 9.17
C LYS A 63 -13.66 4.17 8.44
N PHE A 64 -12.93 5.14 7.92
CA PHE A 64 -13.50 6.18 7.07
C PHE A 64 -14.24 5.58 5.87
N LEU A 65 -13.60 4.66 5.12
CA LEU A 65 -14.22 3.98 3.99
C LEU A 65 -15.51 3.23 4.38
N ARG A 66 -15.53 2.59 5.55
CA ARG A 66 -16.73 1.93 6.09
C ARG A 66 -17.86 2.92 6.33
N ASP A 67 -17.55 4.05 6.97
CA ASP A 67 -18.55 5.05 7.35
C ASP A 67 -19.21 5.68 6.12
N ILE A 68 -18.40 6.06 5.12
CA ILE A 68 -18.91 6.60 3.85
C ILE A 68 -19.64 5.56 3.00
N SER A 69 -19.33 4.26 3.14
CA SER A 69 -20.07 3.19 2.44
C SER A 69 -21.52 3.08 2.92
N CYS A 70 -21.82 3.64 4.09
CA CYS A 70 -23.17 3.68 4.65
C CYS A 70 -23.89 5.01 4.34
N ASP A 71 -23.20 6.00 3.78
CA ASP A 71 -23.75 7.33 3.52
C ASP A 71 -24.28 7.46 2.08
N PRO A 72 -25.61 7.56 1.88
CA PRO A 72 -26.20 7.68 0.54
C PRO A 72 -26.00 9.06 -0.10
N SER A 73 -25.49 10.06 0.63
CA SER A 73 -25.30 11.43 0.13
C SER A 73 -24.00 11.61 -0.67
N ILE A 74 -23.07 10.66 -0.56
CA ILE A 74 -21.77 10.74 -1.21
C ILE A 74 -21.89 10.46 -2.71
N SER A 75 -21.25 11.31 -3.52
CA SER A 75 -21.26 11.14 -4.98
C SER A 75 -20.50 9.88 -5.41
N LYS A 76 -20.98 9.24 -6.49
CA LYS A 76 -20.32 8.06 -7.07
C LYS A 76 -18.87 8.32 -7.50
N GLY A 77 -18.55 9.54 -7.94
CA GLY A 77 -17.19 9.91 -8.34
C GLY A 77 -16.23 9.93 -7.15
N LEU A 78 -16.70 10.47 -6.02
CA LEU A 78 -15.92 10.55 -4.79
C LEU A 78 -15.70 9.17 -4.15
N LEU A 79 -16.75 8.33 -4.16
CA LEU A 79 -16.62 6.91 -3.81
C LEU A 79 -15.60 6.19 -4.72
N ASP A 80 -15.64 6.40 -6.04
CA ASP A 80 -14.67 5.77 -6.94
C ASP A 80 -13.23 6.23 -6.65
N SER A 81 -13.01 7.50 -6.30
CA SER A 81 -11.66 7.98 -5.96
C SER A 81 -11.13 7.43 -4.63
N TRP A 82 -11.96 7.30 -3.60
CA TRP A 82 -11.54 6.85 -2.28
C TRP A 82 -11.28 5.34 -2.20
N PHE A 83 -12.02 4.55 -2.99
CA PHE A 83 -11.88 3.09 -3.00
C PHE A 83 -10.82 2.57 -3.99
N ARG A 84 -10.05 3.46 -4.62
CA ARG A 84 -9.03 3.10 -5.60
C ARG A 84 -7.61 3.22 -5.05
N PHE A 85 -6.84 2.18 -5.31
CA PHE A 85 -5.44 2.07 -4.96
C PHE A 85 -4.67 1.68 -6.23
N PRO A 86 -4.40 2.64 -7.12
CA PRO A 86 -3.67 2.36 -8.35
C PRO A 86 -2.26 1.89 -8.01
N GLU A 87 -1.67 1.09 -8.89
CA GLU A 87 -0.29 0.65 -8.73
C GLU A 87 0.68 1.83 -8.60
N VAL A 88 1.71 1.65 -7.77
CA VAL A 88 2.77 2.63 -7.55
C VAL A 88 4.06 2.16 -8.22
N SER A 89 4.09 2.21 -9.56
CA SER A 89 5.20 1.69 -10.38
C SER A 89 6.59 2.26 -10.04
N GLN A 90 6.65 3.43 -9.39
CA GLN A 90 7.91 4.06 -8.98
C GLN A 90 8.66 3.25 -7.91
N ASN A 91 8.02 2.31 -7.21
CA ASN A 91 8.70 1.47 -6.22
C ASN A 91 9.46 0.28 -6.84
N TRP A 92 9.17 -0.08 -8.10
CA TRP A 92 9.76 -1.25 -8.80
C TRP A 92 9.60 -2.58 -8.04
N LEU A 93 8.56 -2.68 -7.20
CA LEU A 93 8.20 -3.88 -6.46
C LEU A 93 7.01 -4.54 -7.15
N GLY A 94 7.13 -5.82 -7.46
CA GLY A 94 6.08 -6.54 -8.17
C GLY A 94 6.60 -7.81 -8.83
N PHE A 95 5.70 -8.52 -9.50
CA PHE A 95 6.03 -9.80 -10.15
C PHE A 95 6.08 -9.70 -11.68
N SER A 96 6.10 -8.49 -12.25
CA SER A 96 6.20 -8.33 -13.69
C SER A 96 7.55 -8.84 -14.21
N LYS A 97 7.48 -9.66 -15.27
CA LYS A 97 8.68 -10.16 -15.97
C LYS A 97 9.23 -9.16 -16.98
N THR A 98 8.48 -8.10 -17.30
CA THR A 98 8.83 -7.10 -18.31
C THR A 98 8.29 -5.73 -17.89
N GLY A 99 9.17 -4.78 -17.57
CA GLY A 99 8.78 -3.48 -17.03
C GLY A 99 8.23 -3.57 -15.60
N ASN A 100 7.57 -2.49 -15.17
CA ASN A 100 7.03 -2.29 -13.81
C ASN A 100 5.57 -1.79 -13.84
N ASN A 101 4.79 -2.31 -14.79
CA ASN A 101 3.35 -2.04 -14.87
C ASN A 101 2.58 -3.34 -14.65
N GLY A 102 1.90 -3.42 -13.53
CA GLY A 102 0.86 -4.34 -13.14
C GLY A 102 -0.55 -3.76 -13.28
N SER A 103 -1.51 -4.39 -12.61
CA SER A 103 -2.94 -4.07 -12.76
C SER A 103 -3.50 -3.14 -11.70
N GLY A 104 -2.83 -3.00 -10.55
CA GLY A 104 -3.33 -2.24 -9.41
C GLY A 104 -4.67 -2.74 -8.87
N LEU A 105 -5.21 -2.02 -7.87
CA LEU A 105 -6.57 -2.25 -7.38
C LEU A 105 -7.60 -1.41 -8.16
N GLY A 106 -8.18 -2.06 -9.17
CA GLY A 106 -9.17 -1.46 -10.07
C GLY A 106 -10.61 -1.42 -9.51
N LYS A 107 -11.55 -1.03 -10.39
CA LYS A 107 -12.99 -0.86 -10.06
C LYS A 107 -13.65 -2.10 -9.42
N GLN A 108 -13.22 -3.30 -9.79
CA GLN A 108 -13.81 -4.53 -9.26
C GLN A 108 -13.51 -4.69 -7.76
N PHE A 109 -12.25 -4.49 -7.37
CA PHE A 109 -11.85 -4.47 -5.97
C PHE A 109 -12.53 -3.33 -5.22
N ALA A 110 -12.51 -2.11 -5.78
CA ALA A 110 -13.19 -0.96 -5.17
C ALA A 110 -14.65 -1.27 -4.84
N GLY A 111 -15.39 -1.88 -5.78
CA GLY A 111 -16.76 -2.31 -5.56
C GLY A 111 -16.90 -3.46 -4.56
N ALA A 112 -15.97 -4.41 -4.53
CA ALA A 112 -15.98 -5.50 -3.55
C ALA A 112 -15.72 -4.98 -2.12
N LEU A 113 -14.72 -4.12 -1.96
CA LEU A 113 -14.36 -3.47 -0.69
C LEU A 113 -15.55 -2.64 -0.16
N HIS A 114 -16.15 -1.80 -1.00
CA HIS A 114 -17.33 -1.01 -0.63
C HIS A 114 -18.49 -1.89 -0.14
N ARG A 115 -18.80 -2.98 -0.86
CA ARG A 115 -19.85 -3.92 -0.45
C ARG A 115 -19.51 -4.62 0.88
N ASN A 116 -18.27 -5.10 1.03
CA ASN A 116 -17.84 -5.85 2.21
C ASN A 116 -17.79 -4.97 3.46
N LEU A 117 -17.31 -3.72 3.35
CA LEU A 117 -17.34 -2.77 4.45
C LEU A 117 -18.77 -2.42 4.88
N HIS A 118 -19.68 -2.28 3.92
CA HIS A 118 -21.09 -2.03 4.22
C HIS A 118 -21.82 -3.24 4.83
N GLN A 119 -21.48 -4.48 4.44
CA GLN A 119 -22.29 -5.66 4.77
C GLN A 119 -21.68 -6.54 5.87
N VAL A 120 -20.39 -6.83 5.76
CA VAL A 120 -19.68 -7.84 6.57
C VAL A 120 -18.95 -7.20 7.75
N PHE A 121 -18.48 -5.96 7.59
CA PHE A 121 -17.57 -5.29 8.52
C PHE A 121 -18.16 -4.00 9.11
N LYS A 122 -19.47 -3.99 9.37
CA LYS A 122 -20.18 -2.81 9.92
C LYS A 122 -19.58 -2.32 11.25
N ASP A 123 -18.98 -3.21 12.02
CA ASP A 123 -18.36 -2.98 13.32
C ASP A 123 -16.83 -2.81 13.26
N PHE A 124 -16.21 -2.84 12.07
CA PHE A 124 -14.76 -2.72 11.91
C PHE A 124 -14.17 -1.52 12.67
N GLY A 125 -13.25 -1.79 13.60
CA GLY A 125 -12.61 -0.74 14.40
C GLY A 125 -13.47 -0.18 15.54
N SER A 126 -14.61 -0.80 15.85
CA SER A 126 -15.35 -0.67 17.12
C SER A 126 -15.35 -1.96 17.95
N GLU A 127 -14.64 -2.98 17.47
CA GLU A 127 -14.55 -4.29 18.10
C GLU A 127 -13.57 -4.29 19.28
N THR A 128 -13.84 -5.12 20.29
CA THR A 128 -12.99 -5.32 21.46
C THR A 128 -11.83 -6.27 21.12
N ILE A 129 -10.96 -5.85 20.20
CA ILE A 129 -9.63 -6.40 19.86
C ILE A 129 -9.54 -7.94 19.98
N SER A 130 -9.94 -8.66 18.93
CA SER A 130 -9.46 -10.03 18.73
C SER A 130 -8.06 -9.96 18.11
N ARG A 131 -7.13 -10.83 18.55
CA ARG A 131 -5.70 -10.86 18.15
C ARG A 131 -5.42 -11.07 16.64
N GLY A 132 -6.44 -11.08 15.79
CA GLY A 132 -6.32 -10.98 14.33
C GLY A 132 -7.07 -9.75 13.85
N SER A 133 -6.36 -8.79 13.26
CA SER A 133 -6.97 -7.55 12.79
C SER A 133 -7.97 -7.89 11.66
N HIS A 134 -9.09 -7.17 11.63
CA HIS A 134 -10.08 -7.34 10.57
C HIS A 134 -9.51 -6.98 9.20
N LEU A 135 -8.35 -6.32 9.16
CA LEU A 135 -7.61 -6.00 7.96
C LEU A 135 -7.18 -7.27 7.21
N GLU A 136 -6.71 -8.32 7.90
CA GLU A 136 -6.43 -9.62 7.27
C GLU A 136 -7.66 -10.18 6.57
N LYS A 137 -8.79 -10.19 7.26
CA LYS A 137 -10.07 -10.68 6.72
C LYS A 137 -10.53 -9.82 5.54
N LEU A 138 -10.34 -8.50 5.60
CA LEU A 138 -10.69 -7.58 4.53
C LEU A 138 -9.86 -7.82 3.27
N CYS A 139 -8.56 -8.08 3.41
CA CYS A 139 -7.67 -8.41 2.30
C CYS A 139 -7.93 -9.80 1.71
N LEU A 140 -8.48 -10.74 2.50
CA LEU A 140 -8.80 -12.12 2.08
C LEU A 140 -10.17 -12.28 1.39
N LEU A 141 -11.13 -11.36 1.60
CA LEU A 141 -12.54 -11.55 1.20
C LEU A 141 -12.91 -11.03 -0.20
N ALA A 142 -11.97 -10.45 -0.95
CA ALA A 142 -12.20 -10.14 -2.35
C ALA A 142 -11.50 -11.19 -3.23
N ASP A 143 -12.29 -12.03 -3.89
CA ASP A 143 -11.79 -12.97 -4.90
C ASP A 143 -10.90 -12.21 -5.90
N GLY A 144 -9.67 -12.69 -6.10
CA GLY A 144 -8.69 -12.06 -6.98
C GLY A 144 -7.78 -11.01 -6.31
N VAL A 145 -7.84 -10.82 -4.99
CA VAL A 145 -6.83 -10.05 -4.25
C VAL A 145 -5.62 -10.92 -3.97
N GLY A 146 -4.50 -10.61 -4.64
CA GLY A 146 -3.21 -11.26 -4.41
C GLY A 146 -2.29 -10.39 -3.57
N ARG A 147 -1.06 -10.86 -3.35
CA ARG A 147 -0.01 -10.13 -2.61
C ARG A 147 0.36 -8.80 -3.26
N ASP A 148 0.33 -8.74 -4.58
CA ASP A 148 0.59 -7.54 -5.38
C ASP A 148 -0.44 -6.43 -5.07
N HIS A 149 -1.71 -6.79 -5.07
CA HIS A 149 -2.82 -5.93 -4.68
C HIS A 149 -2.73 -5.43 -3.23
N LEU A 150 -2.30 -6.30 -2.32
CA LEU A 150 -2.06 -5.93 -0.92
C LEU A 150 -0.93 -4.92 -0.78
N SER A 151 0.12 -5.07 -1.59
CA SER A 151 1.23 -4.14 -1.67
C SER A 151 0.82 -2.80 -2.26
N ASP A 152 0.00 -2.78 -3.31
CA ASP A 152 -0.53 -1.53 -3.87
C ASP A 152 -1.42 -0.80 -2.88
N PHE A 153 -2.30 -1.52 -2.19
CA PHE A 153 -3.12 -0.97 -1.12
C PHE A 153 -2.26 -0.30 -0.05
N THR A 154 -1.29 -1.03 0.47
CA THR A 154 -0.41 -0.56 1.54
C THR A 154 0.44 0.61 1.07
N THR A 155 1.09 0.50 -0.09
CA THR A 155 1.95 1.54 -0.66
C THR A 155 1.18 2.84 -0.91
N ASN A 156 -0.07 2.77 -1.36
CA ASN A 156 -0.91 3.97 -1.46
C ASN A 156 -1.20 4.60 -0.09
N LEU A 157 -1.36 3.77 0.94
CA LEU A 157 -1.67 4.18 2.31
C LEU A 157 -0.44 4.51 3.19
N ILE A 158 0.77 4.32 2.70
CA ILE A 158 1.99 4.79 3.38
C ILE A 158 2.86 5.63 2.45
N LYS A 159 2.31 6.09 1.32
CA LYS A 159 3.08 6.74 0.26
C LYS A 159 3.86 7.95 0.77
N GLN A 160 3.25 8.75 1.63
CA GLN A 160 3.92 9.91 2.22
C GLN A 160 5.15 9.50 3.04
N TYR A 161 5.00 8.48 3.89
CA TYR A 161 6.11 7.93 4.67
C TYR A 161 7.24 7.40 3.79
N LEU A 162 6.91 6.74 2.66
CA LEU A 162 7.92 6.26 1.71
C LEU A 162 8.66 7.39 0.97
N LEU A 163 8.07 8.57 0.86
CA LEU A 163 8.67 9.73 0.19
C LEU A 163 9.44 10.62 1.19
N ASP A 164 8.97 10.70 2.44
CA ASP A 164 9.54 11.53 3.49
C ASP A 164 10.71 10.83 4.17
N SER A 165 11.90 11.03 3.62
CA SER A 165 13.16 10.46 4.10
C SER A 165 13.71 11.08 5.41
N GLY A 166 12.87 11.64 6.30
CA GLY A 166 13.37 12.08 7.61
C GLY A 166 12.59 13.12 8.42
N SER A 167 11.26 13.10 8.52
CA SER A 167 10.58 13.86 9.59
C SER A 167 9.26 13.25 10.02
N PRO A 168 9.02 13.07 11.34
CA PRO A 168 7.71 12.66 11.84
C PRO A 168 6.76 13.84 11.70
N HIS A 169 5.85 13.79 10.74
CA HIS A 169 4.69 14.68 10.74
C HIS A 169 3.59 13.99 11.51
N SER A 170 3.16 14.58 12.62
CA SER A 170 2.15 14.08 13.57
C SER A 170 0.69 14.28 13.14
N GLU A 171 0.45 14.50 11.85
CA GLU A 171 -0.89 14.63 11.28
C GLU A 171 -1.23 13.40 10.42
N CYS A 172 -2.52 13.07 10.32
CA CYS A 172 -3.01 11.96 9.50
C CYS A 172 -2.44 12.09 8.08
N ILE A 173 -1.83 11.03 7.55
CA ILE A 173 -1.19 11.01 6.21
C ILE A 173 -2.22 11.19 5.07
N PHE A 174 -3.53 11.09 5.37
CA PHE A 174 -4.62 11.18 4.40
C PHE A 174 -5.52 12.43 4.51
N PRO A 175 -5.03 13.63 4.85
CA PRO A 175 -5.92 14.76 5.09
C PRO A 175 -6.66 15.15 3.81
N ASP A 176 -5.98 15.15 2.66
CA ASP A 176 -6.56 15.46 1.34
C ASP A 176 -7.52 14.40 0.82
N ARG A 177 -7.44 13.16 1.35
CA ARG A 177 -8.41 12.10 1.01
C ARG A 177 -9.62 12.12 1.95
N ILE A 178 -9.52 12.76 3.12
CA ILE A 178 -10.56 12.78 4.15
C ILE A 178 -11.32 14.13 4.15
N ALA A 179 -10.67 15.22 3.75
CA ALA A 179 -11.28 16.54 3.65
C ALA A 179 -12.08 16.70 2.34
N THR A 180 -13.38 16.95 2.47
CA THR A 180 -14.29 17.47 1.43
C THR A 180 -14.26 18.99 1.36
#